data_AF-A0A370KPB8-F1
#
_entry.id   AF-A0A370KPB8-F1
#
_cell.length_a   1.000
_cell.length_b   1.000
_cell.length_c   1.000
_cell.angle_alpha   90.00
_cell.angle_beta   90.00
_cell.angle_gamma   90.00
#
_symmetry.space_group_name_H-M   'P 1'
#
loop_
_entity.id
_entity.type
_entity.pdbx_description
1 polymer ?
#
loop_
_entity_poly.entity_id
_entity_poly.type
_entity_poly.pdbx_seq_one_letter_code
_entity_poly.pdbx_strand_id
1 'polypeptide(L)'
;MSNPFLRTALFLIAITAAGTAGAQDAGGRTRFILAASWQPAFCETNQRKPECSSQTKDRFDATNFSLHGLWPMRKDYCDVSGTLRTADKEGDWKKLPEVELSAETKVALEKAMPGTQSGLERHEWIKHGTCTKMSADDYFATSVRLIDELNASPVRDLFAANVGKSLTAEAIKAAFDKSFGPGAGDRVKMSCRRAGGGDRVINELTIGLSEDATSNDGASLRDLIQGAGRTSFGCDQGVVDAAGF
;
A
#
# COMPACT_ATOMS: atom_id res chain seq x y z
N MET A 1 14.44 -87.71 17.44
CA MET A 1 14.92 -86.72 16.44
C MET A 1 13.78 -85.75 16.19
N SER A 2 14.07 -84.44 16.29
CA SER A 2 13.21 -83.29 15.91
C SER A 2 12.07 -82.93 16.86
N ASN A 3 11.75 -81.68 17.23
CA ASN A 3 12.45 -80.38 17.33
C ASN A 3 11.46 -79.47 18.11
N PRO A 4 11.87 -78.56 19.01
CA PRO A 4 10.95 -77.70 19.75
C PRO A 4 10.52 -76.51 18.88
N PHE A 5 9.22 -76.31 18.69
CA PHE A 5 8.70 -75.13 18.00
C PHE A 5 8.76 -73.91 18.94
N LEU A 6 9.78 -73.08 18.69
CA LEU A 6 10.00 -71.76 19.25
C LEU A 6 8.87 -70.82 18.79
N ARG A 7 8.05 -70.32 19.73
CA ARG A 7 7.05 -69.27 19.46
C ARG A 7 7.75 -67.91 19.46
N THR A 8 8.12 -67.41 18.29
CA THR A 8 8.61 -66.03 18.13
C THR A 8 7.42 -65.07 18.12
N ALA A 9 7.23 -64.31 19.19
CA ALA A 9 6.27 -63.21 19.24
C ALA A 9 6.84 -62.00 18.50
N LEU A 10 6.23 -61.62 17.37
CA LEU A 10 6.59 -60.44 16.60
C LEU A 10 5.90 -59.21 17.22
N PHE A 11 6.64 -58.42 18.02
CA PHE A 11 6.16 -57.11 18.48
C PHE A 11 6.32 -56.08 17.35
N LEU A 12 5.20 -55.69 16.75
CA LEU A 12 5.14 -54.55 15.82
C LEU A 12 5.20 -53.24 16.64
N ILE A 13 6.37 -52.61 16.66
CA ILE A 13 6.55 -51.25 17.19
C ILE A 13 6.03 -50.28 16.12
N ALA A 14 4.84 -49.71 16.35
CA ALA A 14 4.32 -48.62 15.53
C ALA A 14 5.10 -47.33 15.84
N ILE A 15 6.01 -46.94 14.95
CA ILE A 15 6.69 -45.64 15.02
C ILE A 15 5.70 -44.58 14.52
N THR A 16 5.00 -43.92 15.44
CA THR A 16 4.28 -42.68 15.13
C THR A 16 5.31 -41.59 14.88
N ALA A 17 5.59 -41.31 13.60
CA ALA A 17 6.29 -40.10 13.21
C ALA A 17 5.39 -38.90 13.54
N ALA A 18 5.58 -38.30 14.71
CA ALA A 18 5.05 -36.98 15.01
C ALA A 18 5.79 -36.01 14.09
N GLY A 19 5.19 -35.72 12.93
CA GLY A 19 5.64 -34.65 12.05
C GLY A 19 5.60 -33.35 12.85
N THR A 20 6.77 -32.85 13.22
CA THR A 20 6.93 -31.45 13.56
C THR A 20 6.60 -30.68 12.30
N ALA A 21 5.32 -30.29 12.15
CA ALA A 21 4.95 -29.19 11.30
C ALA A 21 5.71 -27.97 11.86
N GLY A 22 6.93 -27.78 11.38
CA GLY A 22 7.57 -26.49 11.47
C GLY A 22 6.61 -25.54 10.79
N ALA A 23 5.88 -24.76 11.59
CA ALA A 23 5.33 -23.51 11.14
C ALA A 23 6.55 -22.77 10.59
N GLN A 24 6.72 -22.81 9.27
CA GLN A 24 7.67 -21.95 8.62
C GLN A 24 7.25 -20.56 9.05
N ASP A 25 8.14 -19.89 9.77
CA ASP A 25 8.14 -18.44 9.92
C ASP A 25 8.39 -17.89 8.50
N ALA A 26 7.40 -18.06 7.62
CA ALA A 26 7.41 -17.64 6.23
C ALA A 26 7.05 -16.15 6.18
N GLY A 27 7.63 -15.37 7.09
CA GLY A 27 7.46 -13.93 7.12
C GLY A 27 7.92 -13.40 5.77
N GLY A 28 6.96 -12.99 4.94
CA GLY A 28 7.24 -12.36 3.67
C GLY A 28 8.20 -11.17 3.83
N ARG A 29 8.73 -10.66 2.73
CA ARG A 29 9.65 -9.52 2.79
C ARG A 29 9.08 -8.34 2.04
N THR A 30 8.86 -7.25 2.75
CA THR A 30 8.42 -6.00 2.13
C THR A 30 9.52 -5.47 1.22
N ARG A 31 9.15 -5.31 -0.05
CA ARG A 31 10.01 -4.87 -1.16
C ARG A 31 9.51 -3.57 -1.74
N PHE A 32 8.20 -3.36 -1.69
CA PHE A 32 7.54 -2.13 -2.09
C PHE A 32 6.56 -1.66 -1.02
N ILE A 33 6.23 -0.38 -1.07
CA ILE A 33 5.15 0.22 -0.28
C ILE A 33 4.17 0.86 -1.26
N LEU A 34 2.89 0.49 -1.19
CA LEU A 34 1.82 1.31 -1.76
C LEU A 34 1.40 2.35 -0.72
N ALA A 35 1.54 3.63 -1.05
CA ALA A 35 1.12 4.75 -0.22
C ALA A 35 -0.23 5.27 -0.71
N ALA A 36 -1.25 5.12 0.14
CA ALA A 36 -2.64 5.46 -0.12
C ALA A 36 -3.07 6.60 0.81
N SER A 37 -3.22 7.80 0.26
CA SER A 37 -3.65 8.98 1.01
C SER A 37 -5.15 9.04 1.19
N TRP A 38 -5.60 9.45 2.37
CA TRP A 38 -6.96 9.96 2.54
C TRP A 38 -6.94 11.46 2.24
N GLN A 39 -7.32 11.83 1.02
CA GLN A 39 -7.09 13.19 0.50
C GLN A 39 -7.71 14.31 1.35
N PRO A 40 -8.93 14.18 1.91
CA PRO A 40 -9.48 15.22 2.78
C PRO A 40 -8.55 15.59 3.93
N ALA A 41 -8.05 14.58 4.65
CA ALA A 41 -7.12 14.76 5.76
C ALA A 41 -5.76 15.34 5.32
N PHE A 42 -5.29 15.01 4.11
CA PHE A 42 -4.11 15.67 3.54
C PHE A 42 -4.38 17.17 3.33
N CYS A 43 -5.55 17.52 2.81
CA CYS A 43 -5.91 18.89 2.46
C CYS A 43 -6.10 19.82 3.65
N GLU A 44 -6.49 19.30 4.83
CA GLU A 44 -6.53 20.05 6.10
C GLU A 44 -5.26 20.88 6.36
N THR A 45 -4.08 20.32 6.05
CA THR A 45 -2.78 20.98 6.29
C THR A 45 -2.13 21.50 5.02
N ASN A 46 -2.76 21.29 3.86
CA ASN A 46 -2.21 21.60 2.54
C ASN A 46 -3.20 22.41 1.66
N GLN A 47 -4.10 23.17 2.29
CA GLN A 47 -5.20 23.92 1.68
C GLN A 47 -4.83 24.76 0.44
N ARG A 48 -3.59 25.25 0.37
CA ARG A 48 -3.08 26.07 -0.75
C ARG A 48 -2.65 25.28 -1.98
N LYS A 49 -2.55 23.94 -1.88
CA LYS A 49 -2.21 23.09 -3.01
C LYS A 49 -3.39 23.07 -4.01
N PRO A 50 -3.12 23.12 -5.34
CA PRO A 50 -4.18 23.13 -6.37
C PRO A 50 -5.21 22.01 -6.21
N GLU A 51 -4.75 20.80 -5.89
CA GLU A 51 -5.60 19.63 -5.71
C GLU A 51 -6.54 19.74 -4.50
N CYS A 52 -6.17 20.54 -3.51
CA CYS A 52 -6.93 20.78 -2.28
C CYS A 52 -7.87 21.98 -2.41
N SER A 53 -7.40 23.07 -3.00
CA SER A 53 -8.25 24.25 -3.22
C SER A 53 -9.41 23.98 -4.19
N SER A 54 -9.26 22.98 -5.06
CA SER A 54 -10.30 22.51 -5.98
C SER A 54 -11.09 21.31 -5.45
N GLN A 55 -10.84 20.84 -4.21
CA GLN A 55 -11.51 19.65 -3.69
C GLN A 55 -12.99 19.96 -3.38
N THR A 56 -13.88 19.04 -3.78
CA THR A 56 -15.31 19.11 -3.50
C THR A 56 -15.79 17.76 -3.01
N LYS A 57 -16.96 17.72 -2.38
CA LYS A 57 -17.55 16.48 -1.83
C LYS A 57 -17.89 15.43 -2.89
N ASP A 58 -18.08 15.85 -4.14
CA ASP A 58 -18.46 14.98 -5.26
C ASP A 58 -17.25 14.45 -6.04
N ARG A 59 -16.03 14.93 -5.75
CA ARG A 59 -14.83 14.41 -6.41
C ARG A 59 -14.51 13.00 -5.93
N PHE A 60 -13.85 12.23 -6.80
CA PHE A 60 -13.47 10.85 -6.52
C PHE A 60 -12.66 10.70 -5.22
N ASP A 61 -11.71 11.61 -5.01
CA ASP A 61 -10.81 11.65 -3.84
C ASP A 61 -11.49 12.13 -2.53
N ALA A 62 -12.78 12.48 -2.55
CA ALA A 62 -13.52 12.81 -1.33
C ALA A 62 -13.94 11.57 -0.52
N THR A 63 -14.07 10.42 -1.19
CA THR A 63 -14.56 9.17 -0.58
C THR A 63 -13.75 7.93 -0.95
N ASN A 64 -12.69 8.10 -1.72
CA ASN A 64 -11.77 7.04 -2.13
C ASN A 64 -10.34 7.41 -1.71
N PHE A 65 -9.49 6.39 -1.55
CA PHE A 65 -8.06 6.62 -1.34
C PHE A 65 -7.42 7.14 -2.63
N SER A 66 -6.60 8.17 -2.47
CA SER A 66 -5.74 8.70 -3.52
C SER A 66 -4.41 7.97 -3.54
N LEU A 67 -3.88 7.72 -4.73
CA LEU A 67 -2.51 7.25 -4.92
C LEU A 67 -1.55 8.38 -4.53
N HIS A 68 -0.72 8.14 -3.52
CA HIS A 68 0.46 8.95 -3.27
C HIS A 68 1.64 8.40 -4.07
N GLY A 69 1.91 7.10 -3.98
CA GLY A 69 2.96 6.47 -4.78
C GLY A 69 3.18 4.98 -4.51
N LEU A 70 4.07 4.39 -5.30
CA LEU A 70 4.52 3.00 -5.19
C LEU A 70 6.04 2.98 -5.00
N TRP A 71 6.51 2.69 -3.78
CA TRP A 71 7.90 2.98 -3.41
C TRP A 71 8.74 1.72 -3.24
N PRO A 72 9.84 1.57 -4.00
CA PRO A 72 10.83 0.53 -3.73
C PRO A 72 11.49 0.75 -2.37
N MET A 73 11.58 -0.31 -1.57
CA MET A 73 12.19 -0.24 -0.25
C MET A 73 13.69 0.05 -0.34
N ARG A 74 14.13 1.09 0.39
CA ARG A 74 15.55 1.47 0.57
C ARG A 74 16.27 1.86 -0.72
N LYS A 75 15.53 2.30 -1.74
CA LYS A 75 16.07 2.85 -2.97
C LYS A 75 15.35 4.15 -3.29
N ASP A 76 16.11 5.17 -3.65
CA ASP A 76 15.60 6.41 -4.20
C ASP A 76 16.55 6.94 -5.27
N TYR A 77 16.00 7.73 -6.20
CA TYR A 77 16.75 8.44 -7.25
C TYR A 77 17.73 7.55 -8.05
N CYS A 78 17.27 6.39 -8.53
CA CYS A 78 18.10 5.49 -9.32
C CYS A 78 18.37 6.09 -10.71
N ASP A 79 19.65 6.17 -11.08
CA ASP A 79 20.12 6.73 -12.36
C ASP A 79 19.62 8.16 -12.66
N VAL A 80 19.35 8.95 -11.59
CA VAL A 80 18.93 10.35 -11.70
C VAL A 80 20.10 11.29 -11.48
N SER A 81 20.25 12.30 -12.35
CA SER A 81 21.31 13.31 -12.24
C SER A 81 21.20 14.14 -10.94
N GLY A 82 22.33 14.59 -10.42
CA GLY A 82 22.36 15.45 -9.22
C GLY A 82 21.50 16.71 -9.35
N THR A 83 21.47 17.31 -10.55
CA THR A 83 20.64 18.49 -10.84
C THR A 83 19.14 18.19 -10.71
N LEU A 84 18.67 17.07 -11.26
CA LEU A 84 17.26 16.69 -11.14
C LEU A 84 16.89 16.32 -9.69
N ARG A 85 17.79 15.66 -8.96
CA ARG A 85 17.59 15.38 -7.53
C ARG A 85 17.48 16.65 -6.69
N THR A 86 18.22 17.70 -7.03
CA THR A 86 18.12 19.01 -6.37
C THR A 86 16.80 19.68 -6.70
N ALA A 87 16.45 19.77 -8.00
CA ALA A 87 15.18 20.36 -8.45
C ALA A 87 13.96 19.66 -7.82
N ASP A 88 14.02 18.33 -7.66
CA ASP A 88 12.97 17.55 -7.02
C ASP A 88 12.74 17.97 -5.55
N LYS A 89 13.83 18.23 -4.82
CA LYS A 89 13.80 18.64 -3.40
C LYS A 89 13.35 20.09 -3.21
N GLU A 90 13.38 20.93 -4.25
CA GLU A 90 12.87 22.30 -4.20
C GLU A 90 11.33 22.35 -4.14
N GLY A 91 10.65 21.27 -4.55
CA GLY A 91 9.20 21.10 -4.35
C GLY A 91 8.29 21.79 -5.37
N ASP A 92 8.87 22.44 -6.39
CA ASP A 92 8.13 22.93 -7.57
C ASP A 92 8.18 21.88 -8.69
N TRP A 93 7.45 20.78 -8.47
CA TRP A 93 7.57 19.58 -9.30
C TRP A 93 7.13 19.77 -10.74
N LYS A 94 6.35 20.80 -11.07
CA LYS A 94 6.03 21.16 -12.46
C LYS A 94 7.25 21.58 -13.29
N LYS A 95 8.37 21.92 -12.65
CA LYS A 95 9.65 22.20 -13.33
C LYS A 95 10.47 20.96 -13.64
N LEU A 96 10.13 19.81 -13.06
CA LEU A 96 10.73 18.54 -13.41
C LEU A 96 10.30 18.12 -14.83
N PRO A 97 11.07 17.27 -15.53
CA PRO A 97 10.65 16.70 -16.80
C PRO A 97 9.25 16.07 -16.73
N GLU A 98 8.48 16.20 -17.80
CA GLU A 98 7.17 15.53 -17.88
C GLU A 98 7.37 14.01 -17.87
N VAL A 99 6.41 13.29 -17.28
CA VAL A 99 6.41 11.84 -17.32
C VAL A 99 5.75 11.40 -18.63
N GLU A 100 6.47 10.61 -19.43
CA GLU A 100 5.94 10.05 -20.67
C GLU A 100 4.93 8.93 -20.35
N LEU A 101 3.63 9.22 -20.54
CA LEU A 101 2.51 8.32 -20.28
C LEU A 101 1.63 8.17 -21.51
N SER A 102 1.04 7.00 -21.68
CA SER A 102 -0.08 6.81 -22.61
C SER A 102 -1.27 7.66 -22.18
N ALA A 103 -2.15 7.98 -23.13
CA ALA A 103 -3.35 8.77 -22.84
C ALA A 103 -4.26 8.08 -21.80
N GLU A 104 -4.35 6.75 -21.86
CA GLU A 104 -5.13 5.95 -20.92
C GLU A 104 -4.56 6.03 -19.49
N THR A 105 -3.27 5.74 -19.32
CA THR A 105 -2.60 5.81 -18.01
C THR A 105 -2.67 7.22 -17.44
N LYS A 106 -2.48 8.24 -18.27
CA LYS A 106 -2.56 9.64 -17.84
C LYS A 106 -3.94 9.98 -17.26
N VAL A 107 -5.02 9.65 -17.97
CA VAL A 107 -6.40 9.92 -17.48
C VAL A 107 -6.70 9.16 -16.19
N ALA A 108 -6.30 7.88 -16.12
CA ALA A 108 -6.52 7.07 -14.92
C ALA A 108 -5.71 7.59 -13.73
N LEU A 109 -4.46 8.01 -13.96
CA LEU A 109 -3.58 8.59 -12.95
C LEU A 109 -4.09 9.94 -12.45
N GLU A 110 -4.56 10.84 -13.32
CA GLU A 110 -5.13 12.14 -12.91
C GLU A 110 -6.35 11.97 -11.98
N LYS A 111 -7.16 10.94 -12.20
CA LYS A 111 -8.28 10.60 -11.32
C LYS A 111 -7.82 10.01 -9.98
N ALA A 112 -6.86 9.10 -10.00
CA ALA A 112 -6.39 8.38 -8.81
C ALA A 112 -5.40 9.18 -7.96
N MET A 113 -4.65 10.11 -8.56
CA MET A 113 -3.61 10.94 -7.94
C MET A 113 -3.94 12.42 -8.17
N PRO A 114 -4.75 13.04 -7.28
CA PRO A 114 -5.08 14.47 -7.37
C PRO A 114 -3.83 15.36 -7.42
N GLY A 115 -2.74 14.93 -6.77
CA GLY A 115 -1.44 15.62 -6.76
C GLY A 115 -0.79 15.82 -8.15
N THR A 116 -1.29 15.17 -9.20
CA THR A 116 -0.90 15.49 -10.59
C THR A 116 -1.12 16.97 -10.93
N GLN A 117 -2.12 17.61 -10.30
CA GLN A 117 -2.35 19.05 -10.44
C GLN A 117 -1.18 19.92 -9.93
N SER A 118 -0.34 19.38 -9.05
CA SER A 118 0.88 19.99 -8.53
C SER A 118 2.18 19.32 -9.00
N GLY A 119 2.09 18.36 -9.93
CA GLY A 119 3.25 17.66 -10.51
C GLY A 119 3.77 16.49 -9.66
N LEU A 120 2.96 15.95 -8.74
CA LEU A 120 3.36 14.84 -7.86
C LEU A 120 3.87 13.62 -8.64
N GLU A 121 3.28 13.29 -9.79
CA GLU A 121 3.72 12.18 -10.63
C GLU A 121 5.18 12.32 -11.07
N ARG A 122 5.67 13.55 -11.28
CA ARG A 122 7.07 13.79 -11.64
C ARG A 122 8.01 13.50 -10.48
N HIS A 123 7.60 13.89 -9.27
CA HIS A 123 8.33 13.56 -8.03
C HIS A 123 8.40 12.05 -7.83
N GLU A 124 7.23 11.39 -7.87
CA GLU A 124 7.10 9.95 -7.64
C GLU A 124 7.89 9.15 -8.68
N TRP A 125 7.87 9.56 -9.94
CA TRP A 125 8.70 8.95 -10.97
C TRP A 125 10.19 9.09 -10.68
N ILE A 126 10.68 10.32 -10.52
CA ILE A 126 12.11 10.61 -10.36
C ILE A 126 12.69 9.99 -9.09
N LYS A 127 11.95 10.05 -7.99
CA LYS A 127 12.44 9.58 -6.71
C LYS A 127 12.25 8.07 -6.54
N HIS A 128 11.18 7.49 -7.06
CA HIS A 128 10.80 6.11 -6.78
C HIS A 128 10.68 5.25 -8.04
N GLY A 129 9.97 5.73 -9.06
CA GLY A 129 9.72 5.00 -10.30
C GLY A 129 10.99 4.60 -11.05
N THR A 130 12.01 5.46 -11.14
CA THR A 130 13.27 5.12 -11.84
C THR A 130 14.01 3.93 -11.25
N CYS A 131 13.67 3.50 -10.03
CA CYS A 131 14.26 2.34 -9.37
C CYS A 131 13.59 0.99 -9.71
N THR A 132 12.51 0.96 -10.50
CA THR A 132 11.70 -0.25 -10.76
C THR A 132 12.07 -1.01 -12.04
N LYS A 133 12.96 -0.47 -12.88
CA LYS A 133 13.26 -0.97 -14.25
C LYS A 133 12.07 -0.98 -15.21
N MET A 134 10.89 -0.55 -14.78
CA MET A 134 9.71 -0.44 -15.62
C MET A 134 9.79 0.81 -16.50
N SER A 135 8.99 0.87 -17.56
CA SER A 135 8.68 2.16 -18.17
C SER A 135 7.86 3.02 -17.19
N ALA A 136 7.82 4.33 -17.41
CA ALA A 136 6.99 5.20 -16.58
C ALA A 136 5.49 4.86 -16.73
N ASP A 137 5.06 4.53 -17.95
CA ASP A 137 3.69 4.13 -18.22
C ASP A 137 3.30 2.87 -17.43
N ASP A 138 4.11 1.80 -17.50
CA ASP A 138 3.82 0.55 -16.79
C ASP A 138 3.86 0.72 -15.26
N TYR A 139 4.78 1.55 -14.76
CA TYR A 139 4.88 1.87 -13.33
C TYR A 139 3.62 2.56 -12.82
N PHE A 140 3.12 3.57 -13.52
CA PHE A 140 1.89 4.27 -13.13
C PHE A 140 0.63 3.46 -13.40
N ALA A 141 0.56 2.70 -14.50
CA ALA A 141 -0.55 1.79 -14.77
C ALA A 141 -0.68 0.74 -13.64
N THR A 142 0.44 0.18 -13.19
CA THR A 142 0.48 -0.75 -12.05
C THR A 142 0.07 -0.05 -10.76
N SER A 143 0.60 1.14 -10.50
CA SER A 143 0.26 1.91 -9.29
C SER A 143 -1.23 2.24 -9.22
N VAL A 144 -1.83 2.63 -10.34
CA VAL A 144 -3.27 2.89 -10.49
C VAL A 144 -4.08 1.62 -10.27
N ARG A 145 -3.71 0.50 -10.90
CA ARG A 145 -4.39 -0.79 -10.68
C ARG A 145 -4.42 -1.17 -9.20
N LEU A 146 -3.30 -1.03 -8.50
CA LEU A 146 -3.20 -1.42 -7.09
C LEU A 146 -4.04 -0.52 -6.17
N ILE A 147 -4.08 0.80 -6.40
CA ILE A 147 -4.96 1.67 -5.61
C ILE A 147 -6.44 1.42 -5.94
N ASP A 148 -6.76 1.06 -7.19
CA ASP A 148 -8.13 0.72 -7.59
C ASP A 148 -8.60 -0.58 -6.93
N GLU A 149 -7.74 -1.59 -6.80
CA GLU A 149 -8.04 -2.80 -6.02
C GLU A 149 -8.29 -2.51 -4.54
N LEU A 150 -7.56 -1.53 -3.95
CA LEU A 150 -7.85 -1.06 -2.60
C LEU A 150 -9.22 -0.36 -2.54
N ASN A 151 -9.51 0.50 -3.50
CA ASN A 151 -10.77 1.25 -3.57
C ASN A 151 -11.99 0.36 -3.89
N ALA A 152 -11.79 -0.78 -4.54
CA ALA A 152 -12.81 -1.79 -4.77
C ALA A 152 -13.07 -2.71 -3.56
N SER A 153 -12.30 -2.55 -2.47
CA SER A 153 -12.36 -3.44 -1.30
C SER A 153 -13.23 -2.91 -0.16
N PRO A 154 -13.64 -3.79 0.79
CA PRO A 154 -14.24 -3.40 2.05
C PRO A 154 -13.46 -2.35 2.88
N VAL A 155 -12.16 -2.16 2.63
CA VAL A 155 -11.36 -1.12 3.31
C VAL A 155 -11.86 0.28 2.93
N ARG A 156 -12.09 0.55 1.64
CA ARG A 156 -12.62 1.85 1.18
C ARG A 156 -14.05 2.05 1.64
N ASP A 157 -14.88 1.01 1.59
CA ASP A 157 -16.26 1.09 2.10
C ASP A 157 -16.28 1.45 3.59
N LEU A 158 -15.36 0.88 4.39
CA LEU A 158 -15.23 1.22 5.81
C LEU A 158 -14.92 2.71 6.01
N PHE A 159 -13.97 3.26 5.26
CA PHE A 159 -13.61 4.69 5.35
C PHE A 159 -14.78 5.58 4.91
N ALA A 160 -15.37 5.31 3.75
CA ALA A 160 -16.49 6.09 3.22
C ALA A 160 -17.70 6.10 4.17
N ALA A 161 -18.02 4.98 4.82
CA ALA A 161 -19.11 4.88 5.79
C ALA A 161 -18.84 5.61 7.13
N ASN A 162 -17.58 5.97 7.40
CA ASN A 162 -17.12 6.57 8.65
C ASN A 162 -16.55 7.97 8.48
N VAL A 163 -16.80 8.65 7.36
CA VAL A 163 -16.46 10.08 7.20
C VAL A 163 -17.05 10.90 8.35
N GLY A 164 -16.23 11.75 8.96
CA GLY A 164 -16.52 12.53 10.16
C GLY A 164 -16.49 11.74 11.47
N LYS A 165 -16.17 10.44 11.44
CA LYS A 165 -16.10 9.56 12.61
C LYS A 165 -14.69 9.01 12.78
N SER A 166 -14.45 8.40 13.93
CA SER A 166 -13.16 7.79 14.23
C SER A 166 -13.12 6.29 13.92
N LEU A 167 -12.01 5.84 13.36
CA LEU A 167 -11.69 4.42 13.13
C LEU A 167 -10.48 4.02 13.97
N THR A 168 -10.55 2.82 14.57
CA THR A 168 -9.43 2.22 15.29
C THR A 168 -8.55 1.40 14.36
N ALA A 169 -7.31 1.16 14.79
CA ALA A 169 -6.37 0.29 14.11
C ALA A 169 -6.95 -1.12 13.91
N GLU A 170 -7.64 -1.66 14.91
CA GLU A 170 -8.25 -3.00 14.87
C GLU A 170 -9.33 -3.09 13.80
N ALA A 171 -10.19 -2.07 13.68
CA ALA A 171 -11.23 -2.04 12.65
C ALA A 171 -10.63 -2.02 11.24
N ILE A 172 -9.57 -1.24 11.02
CA ILE A 172 -8.89 -1.16 9.73
C ILE A 172 -8.16 -2.48 9.43
N LYS A 173 -7.43 -3.04 10.41
CA LYS A 173 -6.78 -4.36 10.26
C LYS A 173 -7.77 -5.45 9.90
N ALA A 174 -8.92 -5.50 10.58
CA ALA A 174 -9.98 -6.46 10.29
C ALA A 174 -10.55 -6.29 8.88
N ALA A 175 -10.68 -5.05 8.37
CA ALA A 175 -11.09 -4.81 7.00
C ALA A 175 -10.05 -5.29 5.98
N PHE A 176 -8.75 -5.10 6.25
CA PHE A 176 -7.68 -5.67 5.43
C PHE A 176 -7.71 -7.20 5.44
N ASP A 177 -7.84 -7.83 6.60
CA ASP A 177 -7.90 -9.29 6.71
C ASP A 177 -9.09 -9.87 5.95
N LYS A 178 -10.26 -9.20 6.01
CA LYS A 178 -11.44 -9.58 5.25
C LYS A 178 -11.23 -9.45 3.74
N SER A 179 -10.51 -8.41 3.30
CA SER A 179 -10.36 -8.07 1.88
C SER A 179 -9.24 -8.86 1.19
N PHE A 180 -8.10 -8.98 1.86
CA PHE A 180 -6.84 -9.47 1.30
C PHE A 180 -6.33 -10.73 2.02
N GLY A 181 -7.18 -11.35 2.84
CA GLY A 181 -6.90 -12.61 3.53
C GLY A 181 -6.26 -12.45 4.91
N PRO A 182 -6.29 -13.50 5.75
CA PRO A 182 -5.83 -13.43 7.13
C PRO A 182 -4.41 -12.86 7.28
N GLY A 183 -4.23 -11.95 8.26
CA GLY A 183 -2.95 -11.31 8.55
C GLY A 183 -2.54 -10.19 7.59
N ALA A 184 -3.34 -9.84 6.59
CA ALA A 184 -3.09 -8.69 5.74
C ALA A 184 -3.00 -7.38 6.54
N GLY A 185 -3.80 -7.22 7.59
CA GLY A 185 -3.78 -6.05 8.48
C GLY A 185 -2.44 -5.85 9.20
N ASP A 186 -1.65 -6.91 9.39
CA ASP A 186 -0.32 -6.83 10.00
C ASP A 186 0.76 -6.29 9.05
N ARG A 187 0.40 -5.98 7.81
CA ARG A 187 1.30 -5.50 6.76
C ARG A 187 0.99 -4.08 6.34
N VAL A 188 0.13 -3.42 7.10
CA VAL A 188 -0.34 -2.05 6.88
C VAL A 188 0.12 -1.18 8.04
N LYS A 189 0.46 0.06 7.73
CA LYS A 189 0.70 1.11 8.71
C LYS A 189 -0.19 2.30 8.41
N MET A 190 -0.82 2.81 9.45
CA MET A 190 -1.63 4.03 9.44
C MET A 190 -0.82 5.21 9.96
N SER A 191 -0.84 6.29 9.19
CA SER A 191 -0.31 7.58 9.57
C SER A 191 -1.45 8.51 9.93
N CYS A 192 -1.32 9.16 11.09
CA CYS A 192 -2.26 10.18 11.54
C CYS A 192 -1.56 11.53 11.64
N ARG A 193 -2.28 12.62 11.36
CA ARG A 193 -1.81 14.00 11.54
C ARG A 193 -2.76 14.77 12.47
N ARG A 194 -2.27 15.86 13.04
CA ARG A 194 -3.13 16.81 13.76
C ARG A 194 -3.69 17.81 12.76
N ALA A 195 -5.02 17.90 12.69
CA ALA A 195 -5.73 18.94 11.94
C ALA A 195 -5.80 20.25 12.75
N GLY A 196 -6.23 21.34 12.11
CA GLY A 196 -6.28 22.68 12.71
C GLY A 196 -7.16 22.76 13.98
N GLY A 197 -8.18 21.91 14.08
CA GLY A 197 -9.06 21.79 15.25
C GLY A 197 -8.50 20.96 16.42
N GLY A 198 -7.28 20.42 16.30
CA GLY A 198 -6.66 19.55 17.31
C GLY A 198 -6.99 18.06 17.16
N ASP A 199 -7.96 17.72 16.31
CA ASP A 199 -8.32 16.34 16.00
C ASP A 199 -7.17 15.60 15.31
N ARG A 200 -7.03 14.31 15.65
CA ARG A 200 -6.08 13.41 15.00
C ARG A 200 -6.76 12.74 13.81
N VAL A 201 -6.48 13.22 12.61
CA VAL A 201 -7.06 12.71 11.35
C VAL A 201 -6.18 11.61 10.76
N ILE A 202 -6.80 10.62 10.12
CA ILE A 202 -6.11 9.56 9.37
C ILE A 202 -5.70 10.14 8.03
N ASN A 203 -4.40 10.31 7.81
CA ASN A 203 -3.87 10.96 6.61
C ASN A 203 -3.50 9.95 5.52
N GLU A 204 -2.94 8.79 5.89
CA GLU A 204 -2.38 7.85 4.92
C GLU A 204 -2.34 6.43 5.48
N LEU A 205 -2.52 5.46 4.59
CA LEU A 205 -2.19 4.06 4.79
C LEU A 205 -1.00 3.69 3.90
N THR A 206 0.06 3.17 4.50
CA THR A 206 1.18 2.56 3.76
C THR A 206 1.10 1.04 3.88
N ILE A 207 1.04 0.36 2.74
CA ILE A 207 0.78 -1.07 2.61
C ILE A 207 2.04 -1.75 2.08
N GLY A 208 2.58 -2.71 2.82
CA GLY A 208 3.74 -3.48 2.39
C GLY A 208 3.39 -4.47 1.29
N LEU A 209 4.22 -4.54 0.25
CA LEU A 209 4.06 -5.42 -0.91
C LEU A 209 5.33 -6.26 -1.16
N SER A 210 5.16 -7.45 -1.73
CA SER A 210 6.25 -8.32 -2.20
C SER A 210 6.97 -7.73 -3.43
N GLU A 211 8.04 -8.38 -3.87
CA GLU A 211 8.80 -7.96 -5.08
C GLU A 211 8.00 -8.09 -6.38
N ASP A 212 6.96 -8.93 -6.38
CA ASP A 212 6.13 -9.19 -7.55
C ASP A 212 5.37 -7.95 -8.02
N ALA A 213 5.30 -6.89 -7.21
CA ALA A 213 4.66 -5.62 -7.55
C ALA A 213 5.23 -4.99 -8.83
N THR A 214 6.47 -5.32 -9.21
CA THR A 214 7.09 -4.83 -10.45
C THR A 214 7.74 -5.92 -11.29
N SER A 215 7.65 -7.19 -10.87
CA SER A 215 8.16 -8.33 -11.64
C SER A 215 7.08 -9.26 -12.17
N ASN A 216 5.81 -9.02 -11.81
CA ASN A 216 4.66 -9.75 -12.30
C ASN A 216 3.45 -8.81 -12.45
N ASP A 217 3.21 -8.37 -13.67
CA ASP A 217 2.18 -7.35 -14.00
C ASP A 217 0.76 -7.79 -13.60
N GLY A 218 0.51 -9.10 -13.46
CA GLY A 218 -0.78 -9.67 -13.09
C GLY A 218 -0.97 -9.95 -11.59
N ALA A 219 0.02 -9.69 -10.74
CA ALA A 219 -0.09 -9.99 -9.30
C ALA A 219 -1.16 -9.11 -8.63
N SER A 220 -2.16 -9.74 -8.00
CA SER A 220 -3.22 -9.02 -7.28
C SER A 220 -2.68 -8.33 -6.03
N LEU A 221 -3.31 -7.24 -5.59
CA LEU A 221 -2.98 -6.55 -4.34
C LEU A 221 -3.00 -7.53 -3.15
N ARG A 222 -3.92 -8.48 -3.16
CA ARG A 222 -3.99 -9.57 -2.17
C ARG A 222 -2.68 -10.36 -2.12
N ASP A 223 -2.23 -10.89 -3.25
CA ASP A 223 -1.04 -11.75 -3.29
C ASP A 223 0.22 -10.98 -2.92
N LEU A 224 0.31 -9.72 -3.39
CA LEU A 224 1.41 -8.81 -3.06
C LEU A 224 1.48 -8.51 -1.56
N ILE A 225 0.34 -8.23 -0.92
CA ILE A 225 0.26 -8.05 0.53
C ILE A 225 0.70 -9.32 1.22
N GLN A 226 0.18 -10.49 0.84
CA GLN A 226 0.51 -11.74 1.54
C GLN A 226 1.99 -12.10 1.45
N GLY A 227 2.66 -11.77 0.34
CA GLY A 227 4.11 -11.95 0.18
C GLY A 227 4.98 -10.90 0.91
N ALA A 228 4.39 -9.86 1.49
CA ALA A 228 5.12 -8.82 2.23
C ALA A 228 5.37 -9.20 3.70
N GLY A 229 6.28 -8.46 4.34
CA GLY A 229 6.60 -8.63 5.75
C GLY A 229 5.66 -7.88 6.66
N ARG A 230 5.56 -8.33 7.92
CA ARG A 230 4.77 -7.67 8.96
C ARG A 230 5.40 -6.33 9.35
N THR A 231 4.58 -5.39 9.82
CA THR A 231 4.97 -4.06 10.26
C THR A 231 4.20 -3.64 11.52
N SER A 232 4.65 -2.58 12.18
CA SER A 232 3.86 -1.92 13.21
C SER A 232 2.87 -0.93 12.58
N PHE A 233 1.67 -0.86 13.16
CA PHE A 233 0.56 -0.11 12.55
C PHE A 233 0.68 1.42 12.70
N GLY A 234 1.51 1.93 13.63
CA GLY A 234 1.83 3.36 13.74
C GLY A 234 0.89 4.16 14.66
N CYS A 235 -0.36 4.37 14.25
CA CYS A 235 -1.39 5.13 14.98
C CYS A 235 -2.51 4.20 15.47
N ASP A 236 -3.02 4.38 16.69
CA ASP A 236 -4.04 3.46 17.23
C ASP A 236 -5.48 3.80 16.78
N GLN A 237 -5.74 5.06 16.46
CA GLN A 237 -7.07 5.55 16.09
C GLN A 237 -6.99 6.95 15.46
N GLY A 238 -7.84 7.27 14.49
CA GLY A 238 -7.96 8.63 13.97
C GLY A 238 -9.33 8.91 13.36
N VAL A 239 -9.61 10.18 13.07
CA VAL A 239 -10.83 10.62 12.38
C VAL A 239 -10.66 10.42 10.88
N VAL A 240 -11.66 9.84 10.21
CA VAL A 240 -11.76 9.83 8.75
C VAL A 240 -12.33 11.17 8.33
N ASP A 241 -11.49 12.01 7.78
CA ASP A 241 -11.83 13.41 7.56
C ASP A 241 -12.78 13.62 6.37
N ALA A 242 -13.56 14.70 6.39
CA ALA A 242 -14.52 15.01 5.33
C ALA A 242 -13.93 16.01 4.33
N ALA A 243 -14.30 15.90 3.05
CA ALA A 243 -13.87 16.89 2.06
C ALA A 243 -14.48 18.27 2.35
N GLY A 244 -13.64 19.30 2.25
CA GLY A 244 -13.97 20.68 2.61
C GLY A 244 -13.51 21.00 4.03
N PHE A 245 -12.39 21.70 4.11
CA PHE A 245 -11.76 22.24 5.32
C PHE A 245 -12.27 23.64 5.66
#